data_AF-A0A952DPK2-F1
#
_entry.id   AF-A0A952DPK2-F1
#
_cell.length_a   1.000
_cell.length_b   1.000
_cell.length_c   1.000
_cell.angle_alpha   90.00
_cell.angle_beta   90.00
_cell.angle_gamma   90.00
#
_symmetry.space_group_name_H-M   'P 1'
#
loop_
_entity.id
_entity.type
_entity.pdbx_description
1 polymer ?
#
loop_
_entity_poly.entity_id
_entity_poly.type
_entity_poly.pdbx_seq_one_letter_code
_entity_poly.pdbx_strand_id
1 'polypeptide(L)'
;MTHQVLNQSPPLTGSSAWRADPLLVQLAEGWPEPVRRDLEQVGRYVRSSEAQELARLANVETPKLRTHDRQGNRIDMVEFHPAYHALMRRSIALGLHSSIWEDGRDEAGRRHQVRAARFFLTAQLECGHLCPITMTSASLAALMASPQLFRDLAPRVLTRKYDQSQKPMAQKAGLTFGMGMTEKQGGTDLRANTSRAVRAGNRFHSLTGHKWFMSAPMSDAFLMLAQAEAGLTCFLVPRLREDGGHNGLELQRLKDKLGNRSNASSEVEFDGALAEMVGEPGKGVRTIMDMVTLTRLDCALASAGLMRAALSEAVHHTRHRKAFGVALADQPLMQRVLADMALDVAAATALSMRLARSFDEAARNSGEAAFARAMTPVVKYWVCKIAPPLAYEAMECLGGNGYIEE
;
A
#
# COMPACT_ATOMS: atom_id res chain seq x y z
N MET A 1 19.21 43.32 -2.89
CA MET A 1 18.29 42.56 -2.00
C MET A 1 17.38 43.56 -1.30
N THR A 2 16.07 43.34 -1.27
CA THR A 2 15.10 44.24 -0.61
C THR A 2 14.88 43.92 0.88
N HIS A 3 15.19 42.70 1.30
CA HIS A 3 15.13 42.23 2.68
C HIS A 3 16.05 41.02 2.88
N GLN A 4 16.29 40.62 4.14
CA GLN A 4 16.99 39.39 4.50
C GLN A 4 15.98 38.32 4.92
N VAL A 5 16.13 37.09 4.43
CA VAL A 5 15.30 35.95 4.85
C VAL A 5 15.89 35.36 6.13
N LEU A 6 15.16 35.50 7.24
CA LEU A 6 15.56 35.03 8.57
C LEU A 6 14.47 34.10 9.15
N ASN A 7 14.79 33.43 10.27
CA ASN A 7 13.85 32.62 11.04
C ASN A 7 13.20 31.45 10.25
N GLN A 8 13.95 30.86 9.31
CA GLN A 8 13.51 29.68 8.56
C GLN A 8 14.00 28.41 9.24
N SER A 9 13.14 27.40 9.33
CA SER A 9 13.50 26.10 9.87
C SER A 9 14.41 25.35 8.88
N PRO A 10 15.54 24.78 9.30
CA PRO A 10 16.35 23.93 8.43
C PRO A 10 15.55 22.66 8.04
N PRO A 11 15.86 22.01 6.90
CA PRO A 11 15.17 20.79 6.50
C PRO A 11 15.47 19.63 7.45
N LEU A 12 14.51 18.70 7.61
CA LEU A 12 14.68 17.45 8.36
C LEU A 12 15.44 16.36 7.56
N THR A 13 15.66 16.61 6.27
CA THR A 13 16.40 15.77 5.31
C THR A 13 17.82 15.44 5.81
N GLY A 14 18.27 14.22 5.52
CA GLY A 14 19.60 13.71 5.90
C GLY A 14 19.66 13.02 7.27
N SER A 15 18.57 13.03 8.03
CA SER A 15 18.44 12.30 9.30
C SER A 15 18.07 10.82 9.09
N SER A 16 17.87 10.05 10.17
CA SER A 16 17.30 8.70 10.13
C SER A 16 15.94 8.69 10.82
N ALA A 17 14.88 8.37 10.08
CA ALA A 17 13.53 8.20 10.63
C ALA A 17 13.44 7.04 11.63
N TRP A 18 14.33 6.05 11.52
CA TRP A 18 14.43 4.94 12.47
C TRP A 18 15.01 5.40 13.81
N ARG A 19 16.21 6.01 13.80
CA ARG A 19 16.87 6.48 15.04
C ARG A 19 16.11 7.61 15.73
N ALA A 20 15.39 8.43 14.96
CA ALA A 20 14.57 9.51 15.49
C ALA A 20 13.28 9.01 16.17
N ASP A 21 12.98 7.70 16.14
CA ASP A 21 11.78 7.11 16.72
C ASP A 21 12.11 6.11 17.85
N PRO A 22 12.26 6.59 19.11
CA PRO A 22 12.57 5.72 20.25
C PRO A 22 11.53 4.63 20.49
N LEU A 23 10.24 4.89 20.23
CA LEU A 23 9.18 3.91 20.40
C LEU A 23 9.36 2.75 19.42
N LEU A 24 9.61 3.08 18.15
CA LEU A 24 9.82 2.06 17.13
C LEU A 24 11.12 1.26 17.39
N VAL A 25 12.18 1.92 17.85
CA VAL A 25 13.42 1.26 18.28
C VAL A 25 13.17 0.29 19.45
N GLN A 26 12.39 0.72 20.46
CA GLN A 26 12.02 -0.12 21.60
C GLN A 26 11.22 -1.35 21.17
N LEU A 27 10.28 -1.19 20.24
CA LEU A 27 9.48 -2.31 19.71
C LEU A 27 10.34 -3.37 18.99
N ALA A 28 11.54 -3.01 18.51
CA ALA A 28 12.47 -3.90 17.85
C ALA A 28 13.72 -4.26 18.67
N GLU A 29 13.78 -3.91 19.96
CA GLU A 29 14.99 -4.06 20.77
C GLU A 29 15.53 -5.49 20.78
N GLY A 30 14.64 -6.49 20.85
CA GLY A 30 14.96 -7.92 20.83
C GLY A 30 15.06 -8.55 19.43
N TRP A 31 15.04 -7.78 18.34
CA TRP A 31 15.12 -8.31 16.99
C TRP A 31 16.57 -8.55 16.56
N PRO A 32 16.84 -9.50 15.64
CA PRO A 32 18.20 -9.79 15.19
C PRO A 32 18.91 -8.56 14.62
N GLU A 33 20.22 -8.48 14.87
CA GLU A 33 21.05 -7.35 14.40
C GLU A 33 20.98 -7.08 12.89
N PRO A 34 20.95 -8.08 11.99
CA PRO A 34 20.74 -7.84 10.56
C PRO A 34 19.43 -7.09 10.25
N VAL A 35 18.35 -7.40 10.98
CA VAL A 35 17.05 -6.74 10.82
C VAL A 35 17.11 -5.29 11.29
N ARG A 36 17.71 -5.02 12.45
CA ARG A 36 17.83 -3.65 12.97
C ARG A 36 18.71 -2.77 12.07
N ARG A 37 19.78 -3.34 11.48
CA ARG A 37 20.61 -2.64 10.49
C ARG A 37 19.85 -2.31 9.21
N ASP A 38 19.02 -3.23 8.72
CA ASP A 38 18.14 -3.00 7.58
C ASP A 38 17.12 -1.87 7.87
N LEU A 39 16.50 -1.86 9.05
CA LEU A 39 15.59 -0.78 9.46
C LEU A 39 16.28 0.59 9.54
N GLU A 40 17.53 0.64 10.02
CA GLU A 40 18.33 1.87 9.97
C GLU A 40 18.62 2.33 8.54
N GLN A 41 18.90 1.42 7.62
CA GLN A 41 19.08 1.75 6.20
C GLN A 41 17.79 2.28 5.57
N VAL A 42 16.65 1.67 5.88
CA VAL A 42 15.33 2.18 5.46
C VAL A 42 15.08 3.55 6.06
N GLY A 43 15.36 3.73 7.36
CA GLY A 43 15.18 5.00 8.09
C GLY A 43 15.99 6.16 7.52
N ARG A 44 17.23 5.91 7.08
CA ARG A 44 18.04 6.93 6.37
C ARG A 44 17.50 7.20 4.97
N TYR A 45 17.13 6.16 4.23
CA TYR A 45 16.64 6.32 2.87
C TYR A 45 15.38 7.19 2.83
N VAL A 46 14.40 6.95 3.72
CA VAL A 46 13.13 7.71 3.70
C VAL A 46 13.29 9.19 4.05
N ARG A 47 14.45 9.61 4.56
CA ARG A 47 14.82 11.00 4.84
C ARG A 47 15.92 11.52 3.92
N SER A 48 16.33 10.77 2.89
CA SER A 48 17.33 11.22 1.93
C SER A 48 16.71 12.20 0.93
N SER A 49 17.50 13.17 0.46
CA SER A 49 17.01 14.20 -0.47
C SER A 49 16.52 13.58 -1.79
N GLU A 50 17.21 12.55 -2.25
CA GLU A 50 16.91 11.84 -3.48
C GLU A 50 15.60 11.06 -3.36
N ALA A 51 15.37 10.39 -2.22
CA ALA A 51 14.14 9.65 -1.98
C ALA A 51 12.93 10.58 -1.89
N GLN A 52 13.07 11.70 -1.19
CA GLN A 52 12.01 12.71 -1.06
C GLN A 52 11.63 13.30 -2.42
N GLU A 53 12.62 13.56 -3.28
CA GLU A 53 12.34 14.03 -4.64
C GLU A 53 11.63 12.96 -5.50
N LEU A 54 11.97 11.68 -5.35
CA LEU A 54 11.21 10.60 -6.00
C LEU A 54 9.74 10.59 -5.53
N ALA A 55 9.50 10.78 -4.24
CA ALA A 55 8.15 10.81 -3.68
C ALA A 55 7.33 11.99 -4.20
N ARG A 56 7.94 13.19 -4.26
CA ARG A 56 7.33 14.39 -4.82
C ARG A 56 6.99 14.19 -6.30
N LEU A 57 7.99 13.82 -7.12
CA LEU A 57 7.82 13.58 -8.55
C LEU A 57 6.74 12.53 -8.85
N ALA A 58 6.68 11.45 -8.08
CA ALA A 58 5.65 10.43 -8.28
C ALA A 58 4.23 10.97 -8.05
N ASN A 59 4.04 11.96 -7.17
CA ASN A 59 2.72 12.51 -6.85
C ASN A 59 2.32 13.70 -7.74
N VAL A 60 3.28 14.51 -8.21
CA VAL A 60 2.99 15.64 -9.10
C VAL A 60 2.96 15.25 -10.58
N GLU A 61 3.84 14.34 -11.02
CA GLU A 61 3.85 13.80 -12.38
C GLU A 61 2.92 12.59 -12.49
N THR A 62 1.61 12.87 -12.39
CA THR A 62 0.59 11.84 -12.25
C THR A 62 0.50 10.88 -13.44
N PRO A 63 0.11 9.60 -13.23
CA PRO A 63 0.03 8.61 -14.30
C PRO A 63 -0.96 8.99 -15.40
N LYS A 64 -0.64 8.62 -16.65
CA LYS A 64 -1.44 8.97 -17.84
C LYS A 64 -1.95 7.70 -18.51
N LEU A 65 -3.27 7.62 -18.69
CA LEU A 65 -3.89 6.55 -19.47
C LEU A 65 -3.78 6.84 -20.96
N ARG A 66 -3.33 5.85 -21.70
CA ARG A 66 -3.29 5.78 -23.16
C ARG A 66 -4.15 4.60 -23.58
N THR A 67 -5.40 4.87 -23.94
CA THR A 67 -6.32 3.81 -24.39
C THR A 67 -5.93 3.27 -25.75
N HIS A 68 -5.41 4.12 -26.64
CA HIS A 68 -5.02 3.77 -28.00
C HIS A 68 -3.59 4.24 -28.33
N ASP A 69 -2.98 3.58 -29.32
CA ASP A 69 -1.76 4.04 -29.96
C ASP A 69 -2.02 5.16 -30.99
N ARG A 70 -0.95 5.64 -31.63
CA ARG A 70 -1.03 6.71 -32.63
C ARG A 70 -1.74 6.32 -33.94
N GLN A 71 -2.00 5.03 -34.15
CA GLN A 71 -2.66 4.49 -35.35
C GLN A 71 -4.14 4.19 -35.11
N GLY A 72 -4.59 4.27 -33.86
CA GLY A 72 -5.97 3.99 -33.47
C GLY A 72 -6.20 2.56 -32.98
N ASN A 73 -5.16 1.76 -32.75
CA ASN A 73 -5.32 0.45 -32.12
C ASN A 73 -5.39 0.60 -30.60
N ARG A 74 -6.30 -0.14 -29.96
CA ARG A 74 -6.44 -0.13 -28.50
C ARG A 74 -5.23 -0.82 -27.84
N ILE A 75 -4.67 -0.20 -26.80
CA ILE A 75 -3.49 -0.68 -26.05
C ILE A 75 -3.66 -0.67 -24.53
N ASP A 76 -4.65 0.04 -23.98
CA ASP A 76 -4.97 0.08 -22.53
C ASP A 76 -3.75 0.22 -21.61
N MET A 77 -2.87 1.18 -21.91
CA MET A 77 -1.60 1.38 -21.20
C MET A 77 -1.72 2.53 -20.21
N VAL A 78 -1.15 2.38 -19.01
CA VAL A 78 -0.94 3.50 -18.09
C VAL A 78 0.55 3.76 -17.95
N GLU A 79 0.95 4.96 -18.35
CA GLU A 79 2.32 5.45 -18.24
C GLU A 79 2.52 6.14 -16.90
N PHE A 80 3.62 5.80 -16.23
CA PHE A 80 4.02 6.39 -14.96
C PHE A 80 5.34 7.14 -15.13
N HIS A 81 5.55 8.18 -14.32
CA HIS A 81 6.85 8.83 -14.22
C HIS A 81 7.92 7.83 -13.70
N PRO A 82 9.19 7.89 -14.18
CA PRO A 82 10.26 6.98 -13.73
C PRO A 82 10.45 6.92 -12.20
N ALA A 83 10.11 7.98 -11.48
CA ALA A 83 10.16 8.03 -10.02
C ALA A 83 9.26 6.96 -9.36
N TYR A 84 8.05 6.74 -9.88
CA TYR A 84 7.16 5.67 -9.42
C TYR A 84 7.82 4.29 -9.57
N HIS A 85 8.45 4.04 -10.72
CA HIS A 85 9.15 2.78 -10.98
C HIS A 85 10.38 2.58 -10.09
N ALA A 86 11.07 3.67 -9.71
CA ALA A 86 12.19 3.61 -8.76
C ALA A 86 11.72 3.22 -7.35
N LEU A 87 10.62 3.82 -6.87
CA LEU A 87 10.00 3.48 -5.58
C LEU A 87 9.53 2.02 -5.57
N MET A 88 8.79 1.60 -6.61
CA MET A 88 8.36 0.20 -6.78
C MET A 88 9.53 -0.77 -6.76
N ARG A 89 10.61 -0.48 -7.52
CA ARG A 89 11.80 -1.34 -7.59
C ARG A 89 12.44 -1.52 -6.22
N ARG A 90 12.61 -0.43 -5.47
CA ARG A 90 13.21 -0.49 -4.13
C ARG A 90 12.31 -1.25 -3.16
N SER A 91 11.02 -0.97 -3.14
CA SER A 91 10.06 -1.62 -2.23
C SER A 91 9.91 -3.11 -2.50
N ILE A 92 9.95 -3.53 -3.78
CA ILE A 92 10.00 -4.95 -4.18
C ILE A 92 11.34 -5.59 -3.80
N ALA A 93 12.47 -4.89 -3.99
CA ALA A 93 13.78 -5.38 -3.56
C ALA A 93 13.89 -5.58 -2.04
N LEU A 94 13.23 -4.71 -1.27
CA LEU A 94 13.09 -4.81 0.18
C LEU A 94 12.15 -5.97 0.61
N GLY A 95 11.38 -6.53 -0.33
CA GLY A 95 10.45 -7.62 -0.08
C GLY A 95 9.14 -7.17 0.57
N LEU A 96 8.75 -5.89 0.44
CA LEU A 96 7.50 -5.42 1.05
C LEU A 96 6.25 -6.12 0.50
N HIS A 97 6.32 -6.68 -0.71
CA HIS A 97 5.23 -7.47 -1.29
C HIS A 97 5.30 -8.96 -0.92
N SER A 98 6.45 -9.48 -0.51
CA SER A 98 6.70 -10.93 -0.45
C SER A 98 7.14 -11.47 0.92
N SER A 99 7.78 -10.67 1.79
CA SER A 99 8.60 -11.19 2.89
C SER A 99 7.85 -12.04 3.94
N ILE A 100 6.54 -11.84 4.11
CA ILE A 100 5.73 -12.67 5.03
C ILE A 100 5.55 -14.10 4.54
N TRP A 101 5.78 -14.35 3.25
CA TRP A 101 5.63 -15.64 2.57
C TRP A 101 6.98 -16.32 2.28
N GLU A 102 8.09 -15.62 2.53
CA GLU A 102 9.44 -16.14 2.32
C GLU A 102 9.92 -16.90 3.56
N ASP A 103 10.90 -17.79 3.40
CA ASP A 103 11.47 -18.56 4.52
C ASP A 103 12.83 -18.03 5.02
N GLY A 104 12.89 -16.72 5.29
CA GLY A 104 14.08 -16.07 5.86
C GLY A 104 14.29 -16.43 7.33
N ARG A 105 15.52 -16.86 7.70
CA ARG A 105 15.88 -17.26 9.08
C ARG A 105 15.83 -16.09 10.08
N ASP A 106 16.32 -14.93 9.69
CA ASP A 106 16.37 -13.74 10.56
C ASP A 106 14.97 -13.19 10.90
N GLU A 107 13.94 -13.58 10.13
CA GLU A 107 12.55 -13.12 10.30
C GLU A 107 11.63 -14.23 10.83
N ALA A 108 12.18 -15.40 11.15
CA ALA A 108 11.41 -16.54 11.65
C ALA A 108 10.62 -16.16 12.91
N GLY A 109 9.30 -16.35 12.87
CA GLY A 109 8.37 -16.01 13.96
C GLY A 109 8.09 -14.51 14.13
N ARG A 110 8.54 -13.65 13.21
CA ARG A 110 8.38 -12.20 13.28
C ARG A 110 8.18 -11.55 11.91
N ARG A 111 7.70 -12.30 10.92
CA ARG A 111 7.67 -11.85 9.52
C ARG A 111 6.72 -10.67 9.35
N HIS A 112 5.56 -10.71 10.00
CA HIS A 112 4.60 -9.60 9.97
C HIS A 112 5.16 -8.36 10.68
N GLN A 113 5.76 -8.52 11.87
CA GLN A 113 6.36 -7.41 12.61
C GLN A 113 7.50 -6.71 11.85
N VAL A 114 8.43 -7.49 11.28
CA VAL A 114 9.57 -6.93 10.56
C VAL A 114 9.11 -6.22 9.28
N ARG A 115 8.21 -6.85 8.51
CA ARG A 115 7.58 -6.21 7.34
C ARG A 115 6.85 -4.94 7.75
N ALA A 116 6.11 -4.96 8.87
CA ALA A 116 5.35 -3.83 9.37
C ALA A 116 6.24 -2.62 9.70
N ALA A 117 7.39 -2.83 10.34
CA ALA A 117 8.34 -1.74 10.61
C ALA A 117 8.90 -1.12 9.32
N ARG A 118 9.27 -1.94 8.33
CA ARG A 118 9.70 -1.44 7.00
C ARG A 118 8.60 -0.67 6.30
N PHE A 119 7.37 -1.17 6.36
CA PHE A 119 6.20 -0.56 5.73
C PHE A 119 5.84 0.76 6.39
N PHE A 120 5.86 0.83 7.72
CA PHE A 120 5.66 2.05 8.51
C PHE A 120 6.68 3.13 8.17
N LEU A 121 7.98 2.78 8.09
CA LEU A 121 9.02 3.73 7.68
C LEU A 121 8.83 4.20 6.23
N THR A 122 8.49 3.29 5.31
CA THR A 122 8.28 3.63 3.89
C THR A 122 7.06 4.52 3.68
N ALA A 123 6.01 4.35 4.49
CA ALA A 123 4.82 5.19 4.47
C ALA A 123 5.09 6.64 4.90
N GLN A 124 6.19 6.91 5.62
CA GLN A 124 6.64 8.27 5.92
C GLN A 124 7.20 9.00 4.68
N LEU A 125 7.53 8.26 3.62
CA LEU A 125 8.08 8.81 2.38
C LEU A 125 7.03 8.94 1.28
N GLU A 126 6.41 7.84 0.88
CA GLU A 126 5.47 7.82 -0.25
C GLU A 126 4.47 6.67 -0.07
N CYS A 127 3.18 6.99 -0.08
CA CYS A 127 2.12 6.01 0.23
C CYS A 127 1.40 5.44 -1.00
N GLY A 128 1.46 6.07 -2.17
CA GLY A 128 0.69 5.60 -3.33
C GLY A 128 1.25 4.31 -3.91
N HIS A 129 2.56 4.20 -4.10
CA HIS A 129 3.18 2.96 -4.59
C HIS A 129 3.03 1.78 -3.61
N LEU A 130 2.67 2.03 -2.35
CA LEU A 130 2.37 0.96 -1.39
C LEU A 130 1.07 0.22 -1.72
N CYS A 131 0.17 0.79 -2.52
CA CYS A 131 -1.08 0.13 -2.93
C CYS A 131 -0.83 -1.21 -3.65
N PRO A 132 -0.09 -1.27 -4.78
CA PRO A 132 0.24 -2.55 -5.42
C PRO A 132 1.10 -3.47 -4.54
N ILE A 133 1.94 -2.94 -3.66
CA ILE A 133 2.75 -3.73 -2.71
C ILE A 133 1.85 -4.51 -1.74
N THR A 134 0.90 -3.80 -1.11
CA THR A 134 -0.10 -4.38 -0.20
C THR A 134 -0.97 -5.40 -0.93
N MET A 135 -1.49 -5.06 -2.10
CA MET A 135 -2.38 -5.96 -2.84
C MET A 135 -1.65 -7.23 -3.27
N THR A 136 -0.41 -7.10 -3.75
CA THR A 136 0.41 -8.25 -4.16
C THR A 136 0.67 -9.18 -2.99
N SER A 137 1.07 -8.66 -1.83
CA SER A 137 1.31 -9.49 -0.64
C SER A 137 0.04 -10.20 -0.17
N ALA A 138 -1.07 -9.47 -0.07
CA ALA A 138 -2.32 -10.00 0.42
C ALA A 138 -2.94 -11.02 -0.55
N SER A 139 -2.74 -10.87 -1.86
CA SER A 139 -3.33 -11.72 -2.90
C SER A 139 -2.96 -13.20 -2.76
N LEU A 140 -1.77 -13.49 -2.24
CA LEU A 140 -1.30 -14.86 -2.03
C LEU A 140 -2.19 -15.63 -1.03
N ALA A 141 -2.79 -14.96 -0.04
CA ALA A 141 -3.73 -15.57 0.89
C ALA A 141 -5.00 -16.08 0.18
N ALA A 142 -5.52 -15.34 -0.80
CA ALA A 142 -6.66 -15.78 -1.59
C ALA A 142 -6.27 -16.92 -2.55
N LEU A 143 -5.07 -16.86 -3.15
CA LEU A 143 -4.58 -17.91 -4.03
C LEU A 143 -4.36 -19.25 -3.32
N MET A 144 -4.10 -19.26 -2.01
CA MET A 144 -4.03 -20.49 -1.22
C MET A 144 -5.32 -21.33 -1.28
N ALA A 145 -6.47 -20.71 -1.58
CA ALA A 145 -7.73 -21.43 -1.79
C ALA A 145 -7.74 -22.29 -3.07
N SER A 146 -6.79 -22.07 -4.00
CA SER A 146 -6.54 -22.88 -5.19
C SER A 146 -5.07 -23.32 -5.22
N PRO A 147 -4.70 -24.45 -4.55
CA PRO A 147 -3.30 -24.84 -4.36
C PRO A 147 -2.47 -24.95 -5.64
N GLN A 148 -3.08 -25.29 -6.77
CA GLN A 148 -2.39 -25.32 -8.06
C GLN A 148 -1.97 -23.92 -8.51
N LEU A 149 -2.90 -22.95 -8.54
CA LEU A 149 -2.61 -21.55 -8.88
C LEU A 149 -1.54 -20.96 -7.95
N PHE A 150 -1.63 -21.26 -6.64
CA PHE A 150 -0.61 -20.83 -5.68
C PHE A 150 0.78 -21.39 -6.05
N ARG A 151 0.90 -22.69 -6.31
CA ARG A 151 2.18 -23.32 -6.70
C ARG A 151 2.75 -22.72 -7.98
N ASP A 152 1.90 -22.43 -8.96
CA ASP A 152 2.34 -21.95 -10.28
C ASP A 152 2.77 -20.48 -10.25
N LEU A 153 2.09 -19.65 -9.45
CA LEU A 153 2.28 -18.20 -9.46
C LEU A 153 3.16 -17.68 -8.32
N ALA A 154 3.09 -18.27 -7.12
CA ALA A 154 3.83 -17.78 -5.96
C ALA A 154 5.34 -17.63 -6.22
N PRO A 155 6.05 -18.56 -6.89
CA PRO A 155 7.47 -18.40 -7.16
C PRO A 155 7.82 -17.12 -7.93
N ARG A 156 6.93 -16.65 -8.82
CA ARG A 156 7.12 -15.41 -9.59
C ARG A 156 6.64 -14.17 -8.86
N VAL A 157 5.61 -14.29 -8.03
CA VAL A 157 5.15 -13.19 -7.16
C VAL A 157 6.18 -12.89 -6.08
N LEU A 158 6.83 -13.92 -5.53
CA LEU A 158 7.81 -13.80 -4.44
C LEU A 158 9.19 -13.34 -4.90
N THR A 159 9.42 -13.12 -6.20
CA THR A 159 10.69 -12.56 -6.62
C THR A 159 10.82 -11.12 -6.15
N ARG A 160 12.03 -10.75 -5.74
CA ARG A 160 12.38 -9.38 -5.36
C ARG A 160 12.86 -8.54 -6.56
N LYS A 161 12.33 -8.84 -7.76
CA LYS A 161 12.67 -8.15 -9.03
C LYS A 161 11.43 -7.50 -9.61
N TYR A 162 11.40 -6.17 -9.60
CA TYR A 162 10.33 -5.41 -10.25
C TYR A 162 10.48 -5.44 -11.77
N ASP A 163 9.40 -5.78 -12.47
CA ASP A 163 9.34 -5.83 -13.93
C ASP A 163 8.12 -5.05 -14.42
N GLN A 164 8.35 -3.87 -15.02
CA GLN A 164 7.30 -3.02 -15.57
C GLN A 164 6.97 -3.30 -17.05
N SER A 165 7.59 -4.32 -17.65
CA SER A 165 7.42 -4.61 -19.08
C SER A 165 6.03 -5.16 -19.42
N GLN A 166 5.64 -4.98 -20.68
CA GLN A 166 4.37 -5.45 -21.25
C GLN A 166 4.50 -6.87 -21.81
N LYS A 167 5.10 -7.76 -21.02
CA LYS A 167 5.24 -9.18 -21.37
C LYS A 167 4.14 -10.00 -20.67
N PRO A 168 3.74 -11.15 -21.24
CA PRO A 168 2.94 -12.14 -20.54
C PRO A 168 3.57 -12.53 -19.20
N MET A 169 2.74 -12.91 -18.22
CA MET A 169 3.20 -13.24 -16.86
C MET A 169 4.33 -14.29 -16.84
N ALA A 170 4.26 -15.29 -17.72
CA ALA A 170 5.25 -16.36 -17.83
C ALA A 170 6.65 -15.88 -18.27
N GLN A 171 6.75 -14.68 -18.84
CA GLN A 171 8.00 -14.12 -19.37
C GLN A 171 8.57 -12.99 -18.50
N LYS A 172 7.89 -12.61 -17.41
CA LYS A 172 8.32 -11.55 -16.50
C LYS A 172 9.23 -12.06 -15.39
N ALA A 173 10.12 -11.19 -14.93
CA ALA A 173 11.04 -11.47 -13.82
C ALA A 173 10.36 -11.45 -12.45
N GLY A 174 9.23 -10.76 -12.32
CA GLY A 174 8.40 -10.70 -11.12
C GLY A 174 7.00 -10.21 -11.45
N LEU A 175 6.03 -10.56 -10.60
CA LEU A 175 4.61 -10.26 -10.79
C LEU A 175 4.06 -9.40 -9.66
N THR A 176 3.12 -8.53 -10.00
CA THR A 176 2.29 -7.75 -9.06
C THR A 176 0.82 -8.02 -9.33
N PHE A 177 0.03 -8.15 -8.26
CA PHE A 177 -1.41 -8.40 -8.38
C PHE A 177 -2.24 -7.27 -7.79
N GLY A 178 -3.31 -6.94 -8.51
CA GLY A 178 -4.31 -5.97 -8.08
C GLY A 178 -5.60 -6.64 -7.61
N MET A 179 -6.60 -5.82 -7.31
CA MET A 179 -7.93 -6.29 -6.91
C MET A 179 -9.02 -5.53 -7.67
N GLY A 180 -10.04 -6.26 -8.13
CA GLY A 180 -11.22 -5.71 -8.79
C GLY A 180 -12.50 -6.17 -8.09
N MET A 181 -12.89 -5.48 -7.02
CA MET A 181 -14.09 -5.84 -6.24
C MET A 181 -15.26 -4.89 -6.49
N THR A 182 -15.03 -3.59 -6.25
CA THR A 182 -16.03 -2.53 -6.25
C THR A 182 -16.65 -2.30 -7.62
N GLU A 183 -17.98 -2.25 -7.67
CA GLU A 183 -18.75 -1.81 -8.83
C GLU A 183 -19.47 -0.48 -8.55
N LYS A 184 -20.12 0.09 -9.57
CA LYS A 184 -20.76 1.42 -9.50
C LYS A 184 -21.84 1.47 -8.40
N GLN A 185 -22.60 0.39 -8.26
CA GLN A 185 -23.69 0.24 -7.30
C GLN A 185 -23.22 -0.04 -5.87
N GLY A 186 -21.96 -0.41 -5.63
CA GLY A 186 -21.46 -0.66 -4.28
C GLY A 186 -20.06 -1.29 -4.21
N GLY A 187 -19.31 -0.87 -3.18
CA GLY A 187 -18.04 -1.51 -2.77
C GLY A 187 -18.12 -2.25 -1.43
N THR A 188 -19.17 -1.99 -0.64
CA THR A 188 -19.41 -2.65 0.64
C THR A 188 -20.26 -3.91 0.45
N ASP A 189 -21.40 -3.78 -0.22
CA ASP A 189 -22.24 -4.93 -0.58
C ASP A 189 -21.74 -5.57 -1.88
N LEU A 190 -20.68 -6.36 -1.77
CA LEU A 190 -20.08 -7.07 -2.90
C LEU A 190 -21.02 -8.11 -3.53
N ARG A 191 -22.08 -8.53 -2.82
CA ARG A 191 -23.07 -9.48 -3.35
C ARG A 191 -23.99 -8.83 -4.38
N ALA A 192 -24.12 -7.50 -4.36
CA ALA A 192 -24.82 -6.74 -5.38
C ALA A 192 -24.04 -6.60 -6.69
N ASN A 193 -22.83 -7.17 -6.80
CA ASN A 193 -22.06 -7.18 -8.04
C ASN A 193 -22.87 -7.79 -9.21
N THR A 194 -22.71 -7.18 -10.37
CA THR A 194 -23.43 -7.49 -11.61
C THR A 194 -22.51 -8.04 -12.70
N SER A 195 -21.19 -7.92 -12.56
CA SER A 195 -20.23 -8.61 -13.42
C SER A 195 -20.48 -10.11 -13.39
N ARG A 196 -20.44 -10.76 -14.55
CA ARG A 196 -20.86 -12.15 -14.74
C ARG A 196 -19.68 -12.98 -15.22
N ALA A 197 -19.63 -14.25 -14.80
CA ALA A 197 -18.66 -15.22 -15.25
C ALA A 197 -19.39 -16.42 -15.86
N VAL A 198 -19.11 -16.70 -17.13
CA VAL A 198 -19.66 -17.86 -17.86
C VAL A 198 -18.53 -18.84 -18.13
N ARG A 199 -18.76 -20.14 -17.91
CA ARG A 199 -17.73 -21.16 -18.16
C ARG A 199 -17.29 -21.15 -19.63
N ALA A 200 -15.98 -21.08 -19.86
CA ALA A 200 -15.36 -20.98 -21.18
C ALA A 200 -14.26 -22.05 -21.33
N GLY A 201 -14.67 -23.32 -21.33
CA GLY A 201 -13.78 -24.48 -21.36
C GLY A 201 -13.60 -25.15 -19.99
N ASN A 202 -12.53 -25.96 -19.86
CA ASN A 202 -12.37 -26.81 -18.68
C ASN A 202 -12.07 -26.02 -17.40
N ARG A 203 -11.09 -25.09 -17.45
CA ARG A 203 -10.60 -24.31 -16.29
C ARG A 203 -10.98 -22.81 -16.34
N PHE A 204 -11.29 -22.29 -17.53
CA PHE A 204 -11.49 -20.87 -17.74
C PHE A 204 -12.95 -20.45 -17.69
N HIS A 205 -13.16 -19.21 -17.31
CA HIS A 205 -14.41 -18.49 -17.41
C HIS A 205 -14.18 -17.24 -18.26
N SER A 206 -15.22 -16.84 -18.98
CA SER A 206 -15.32 -15.56 -19.67
C SER A 206 -16.06 -14.59 -18.75
N LEU A 207 -15.41 -13.47 -18.40
CA LEU A 207 -15.98 -12.43 -17.57
C LEU A 207 -16.47 -11.26 -18.44
N THR A 208 -17.66 -10.78 -18.14
CA THR A 208 -18.24 -9.56 -18.74
C THR A 208 -18.83 -8.67 -17.64
N GLY A 209 -18.52 -7.37 -17.67
CA GLY A 209 -18.97 -6.41 -16.66
C GLY A 209 -18.01 -5.23 -16.49
N HIS A 210 -17.91 -4.72 -15.26
CA HIS A 210 -17.05 -3.58 -14.95
C HIS A 210 -16.54 -3.60 -13.52
N LYS A 211 -15.44 -2.88 -13.27
CA LYS A 211 -15.03 -2.46 -11.93
C LYS A 211 -14.86 -0.96 -11.88
N TRP A 212 -15.46 -0.38 -10.85
CA TRP A 212 -15.53 1.07 -10.70
C TRP A 212 -14.26 1.66 -10.12
N PHE A 213 -13.53 0.88 -9.31
CA PHE A 213 -12.21 1.23 -8.80
C PHE A 213 -11.29 0.02 -8.93
N MET A 214 -10.33 0.11 -9.83
CA MET A 214 -9.25 -0.87 -9.97
C MET A 214 -7.90 -0.15 -9.90
N SER A 215 -7.28 -0.19 -8.73
CA SER A 215 -5.96 0.42 -8.51
C SER A 215 -4.84 -0.42 -9.12
N ALA A 216 -3.72 0.24 -9.43
CA ALA A 216 -2.57 -0.37 -10.11
C ALA A 216 -2.98 -1.14 -11.39
N PRO A 217 -3.60 -0.48 -12.38
CA PRO A 217 -4.11 -1.13 -13.58
C PRO A 217 -3.03 -1.83 -14.42
N MET A 218 -1.75 -1.54 -14.20
CA MET A 218 -0.62 -2.22 -14.84
C MET A 218 -0.13 -3.48 -14.11
N SER A 219 -0.80 -3.87 -13.01
CA SER A 219 -0.61 -5.18 -12.41
C SER A 219 -0.82 -6.30 -13.43
N ASP A 220 -0.20 -7.44 -13.17
CA ASP A 220 -0.10 -8.56 -14.10
C ASP A 220 -1.38 -9.38 -14.13
N ALA A 221 -2.06 -9.47 -12.98
CA ALA A 221 -3.38 -10.04 -12.84
C ALA A 221 -4.15 -9.36 -11.69
N PHE A 222 -5.46 -9.61 -11.65
CA PHE A 222 -6.36 -9.08 -10.65
C PHE A 222 -7.18 -10.19 -10.02
N LEU A 223 -7.34 -10.16 -8.70
CA LEU A 223 -8.39 -10.93 -8.04
C LEU A 223 -9.70 -10.18 -8.15
N MET A 224 -10.64 -10.73 -8.92
CA MET A 224 -11.92 -10.11 -9.23
C MET A 224 -13.11 -10.94 -8.72
N LEU A 225 -14.16 -10.25 -8.29
CA LEU A 225 -15.44 -10.89 -7.93
C LEU A 225 -16.46 -10.75 -9.04
N ALA A 226 -17.06 -11.86 -9.45
CA ALA A 226 -18.14 -11.91 -10.44
C ALA A 226 -19.19 -12.96 -10.06
N GLN A 227 -20.42 -12.77 -10.53
CA GLN A 227 -21.52 -13.72 -10.38
C GLN A 227 -21.30 -14.90 -11.33
N ALA A 228 -21.17 -16.11 -10.77
CA ALA A 228 -21.24 -17.36 -11.50
C ALA A 228 -22.57 -18.07 -11.16
N GLU A 229 -22.83 -19.23 -11.77
CA GLU A 229 -24.05 -20.02 -11.52
C GLU A 229 -24.27 -20.32 -10.02
N ALA A 230 -23.20 -20.65 -9.28
CA ALA A 230 -23.25 -20.92 -7.84
C ALA A 230 -23.26 -19.64 -6.96
N GLY A 231 -23.31 -18.44 -7.56
CA GLY A 231 -23.26 -17.15 -6.89
C GLY A 231 -21.89 -16.46 -6.97
N LEU A 232 -21.69 -15.46 -6.10
CA LEU A 232 -20.51 -14.59 -6.14
C LEU A 232 -19.22 -15.40 -5.91
N THR A 233 -18.33 -15.36 -6.90
CA THR A 233 -17.14 -16.20 -6.97
C THR A 233 -15.90 -15.32 -7.21
N CYS A 234 -14.74 -15.75 -6.71
CA CYS A 234 -13.46 -15.08 -6.91
C CYS A 234 -12.76 -15.68 -8.13
N PHE A 235 -12.12 -14.80 -8.92
CA PHE A 235 -11.40 -15.17 -10.13
C PHE A 235 -10.05 -14.46 -10.18
N LEU A 236 -9.05 -15.14 -10.72
CA LEU A 236 -7.79 -14.55 -11.15
C LEU A 236 -7.94 -14.16 -12.63
N VAL A 237 -7.80 -12.87 -12.90
CA VAL A 237 -7.97 -12.28 -14.24
C VAL A 237 -6.64 -11.68 -14.69
N PRO A 238 -5.87 -12.36 -15.56
CA PRO A 238 -4.66 -11.80 -16.17
C PRO A 238 -5.00 -10.54 -16.98
N ARG A 239 -4.09 -9.56 -16.99
CA ARG A 239 -4.25 -8.37 -17.85
C ARG A 239 -3.97 -8.67 -19.32
N LEU A 240 -2.96 -9.50 -19.56
CA LEU A 240 -2.54 -9.95 -20.88
C LEU A 240 -2.73 -11.47 -20.99
N ARG A 241 -3.03 -11.93 -22.20
CA ARG A 241 -3.07 -13.35 -22.55
C ARG A 241 -1.64 -13.90 -22.67
N GLU A 242 -1.52 -15.23 -22.79
CA GLU A 242 -0.23 -15.91 -22.90
C GLU A 242 0.57 -15.52 -24.16
N ASP A 243 -0.14 -15.17 -25.24
CA ASP A 243 0.43 -14.67 -26.49
C ASP A 243 0.85 -13.19 -26.44
N GLY A 244 0.58 -12.50 -25.32
CA GLY A 244 0.84 -11.07 -25.14
C GLY A 244 -0.29 -10.16 -25.59
N GLY A 245 -1.37 -10.71 -26.15
CA GLY A 245 -2.55 -9.95 -26.53
C GLY A 245 -3.38 -9.46 -25.33
N HIS A 246 -4.30 -8.54 -25.59
CA HIS A 246 -5.24 -8.03 -24.60
C HIS A 246 -6.19 -9.12 -24.11
N ASN A 247 -6.41 -9.19 -22.79
CA ASN A 247 -7.37 -10.12 -22.19
C ASN A 247 -8.76 -9.51 -21.96
N GLY A 248 -9.19 -8.58 -22.83
CA GLY A 248 -10.52 -7.97 -22.74
C GLY A 248 -10.72 -7.03 -21.55
N LEU A 249 -9.65 -6.52 -20.93
CA LEU A 249 -9.73 -5.47 -19.91
C LEU A 249 -9.59 -4.10 -20.57
N GLU A 250 -10.70 -3.37 -20.65
CA GLU A 250 -10.79 -2.06 -21.31
C GLU A 250 -10.78 -0.93 -20.27
N LEU A 251 -9.67 -0.23 -20.17
CA LEU A 251 -9.51 0.91 -19.27
C LEU A 251 -10.26 2.13 -19.85
N GLN A 252 -11.22 2.64 -19.11
CA GLN A 252 -12.08 3.74 -19.57
C GLN A 252 -11.48 5.10 -19.20
N ARG A 253 -11.11 5.27 -17.93
CA ARG A 253 -10.49 6.49 -17.41
C ARG A 253 -9.70 6.22 -16.15
N LEU A 254 -8.82 7.16 -15.79
CA LEU A 254 -8.24 7.25 -14.46
C LEU A 254 -9.07 8.18 -13.59
N LYS A 255 -9.13 7.87 -12.30
CA LYS A 255 -9.72 8.76 -11.29
C LYS A 255 -8.83 9.98 -11.12
N ASP A 256 -9.41 11.18 -11.18
CA ASP A 256 -8.79 12.37 -10.59
C ASP A 256 -9.08 12.36 -9.09
N LYS A 257 -8.04 12.15 -8.29
CA LYS A 257 -8.15 11.89 -6.85
C LYS A 257 -7.63 13.06 -6.04
N LEU A 258 -8.26 13.30 -4.89
CA LEU A 258 -7.81 14.25 -3.87
C LEU A 258 -6.35 13.99 -3.45
N GLY A 259 -6.03 12.75 -3.12
CA GLY A 259 -4.68 12.30 -2.75
C GLY A 259 -4.38 10.93 -3.33
N ASN A 260 -3.31 10.27 -2.87
CA ASN A 260 -2.87 8.97 -3.42
C ASN A 260 -2.64 9.04 -4.96
N ARG A 261 -2.21 10.20 -5.46
CA ARG A 261 -2.20 10.56 -6.90
C ARG A 261 -1.12 9.83 -7.69
N SER A 262 -0.03 9.43 -7.05
CA SER A 262 1.01 8.58 -7.65
C SER A 262 0.53 7.18 -8.03
N ASN A 263 -0.54 6.69 -7.39
CA ASN A 263 -1.17 5.41 -7.69
C ASN A 263 -2.31 5.61 -8.68
N ALA A 264 -2.20 5.04 -9.88
CA ALA A 264 -3.32 5.06 -10.83
C ALA A 264 -4.47 4.20 -10.32
N SER A 265 -5.68 4.76 -10.31
CA SER A 265 -6.93 4.01 -10.09
C SER A 265 -7.78 4.15 -11.34
N SER A 266 -8.10 3.04 -12.00
CA SER A 266 -8.89 3.04 -13.22
C SER A 266 -10.34 2.68 -12.98
N GLU A 267 -11.18 3.11 -13.91
CA GLU A 267 -12.42 2.41 -14.26
C GLU A 267 -12.11 1.44 -15.39
N VAL A 268 -12.60 0.22 -15.27
CA VAL A 268 -12.39 -0.83 -16.26
C VAL A 268 -13.72 -1.47 -16.59
N GLU A 269 -13.94 -1.68 -17.88
CA GLU A 269 -14.97 -2.55 -18.41
C GLU A 269 -14.29 -3.77 -18.98
N PHE A 270 -14.99 -4.90 -19.00
CA PHE A 270 -14.45 -6.11 -19.58
C PHE A 270 -15.53 -6.87 -20.33
N ASP A 271 -15.13 -7.40 -21.47
CA ASP A 271 -15.94 -8.26 -22.31
C ASP A 271 -15.08 -9.43 -22.78
N GLY A 272 -15.56 -10.65 -22.54
CA GLY A 272 -14.81 -11.84 -22.94
C GLY A 272 -13.51 -12.09 -22.16
N ALA A 273 -13.30 -11.47 -20.99
CA ALA A 273 -12.03 -11.56 -20.28
C ALA A 273 -11.83 -12.96 -19.70
N LEU A 274 -10.74 -13.64 -20.09
CA LEU A 274 -10.46 -14.99 -19.62
C LEU A 274 -9.97 -14.95 -18.17
N ALA A 275 -10.55 -15.81 -17.34
CA ALA A 275 -10.22 -15.87 -15.92
C ALA A 275 -10.23 -17.31 -15.40
N GLU A 276 -9.44 -17.57 -14.35
CA GLU A 276 -9.44 -18.84 -13.62
C GLU A 276 -10.11 -18.65 -12.26
N MET A 277 -10.92 -19.63 -11.85
CA MET A 277 -11.61 -19.58 -10.56
C MET A 277 -10.62 -19.75 -9.40
N VAL A 278 -10.82 -18.98 -8.33
CA VAL A 278 -10.03 -19.05 -7.10
C VAL A 278 -10.93 -19.47 -5.93
N GLY A 279 -10.63 -20.63 -5.34
CA GLY A 279 -11.45 -21.26 -4.31
C GLY A 279 -12.73 -21.90 -4.85
N GLU A 280 -13.70 -22.11 -3.96
CA GLU A 280 -14.95 -22.81 -4.28
C GLU A 280 -15.97 -21.90 -5.01
N PRO A 281 -16.76 -22.44 -5.96
CA PRO A 281 -17.87 -21.72 -6.58
C PRO A 281 -18.84 -21.14 -5.53
N GLY A 282 -19.25 -19.88 -5.70
CA GLY A 282 -20.17 -19.19 -4.79
C GLY A 282 -19.56 -18.77 -3.44
N LYS A 283 -18.27 -19.04 -3.22
CA LYS A 283 -17.56 -18.69 -1.97
C LYS A 283 -16.60 -17.52 -2.12
N GLY A 284 -16.79 -16.65 -3.10
CA GLY A 284 -15.88 -15.55 -3.41
C GLY A 284 -15.55 -14.65 -2.22
N VAL A 285 -16.53 -14.29 -1.39
CA VAL A 285 -16.30 -13.49 -0.17
C VAL A 285 -15.43 -14.24 0.85
N ARG A 286 -15.64 -15.55 1.01
CA ARG A 286 -14.84 -16.38 1.93
C ARG A 286 -13.41 -16.50 1.43
N THR A 287 -13.22 -16.71 0.12
CA THR A 287 -11.89 -16.81 -0.52
C THR A 287 -11.02 -15.59 -0.24
N ILE A 288 -11.58 -14.39 -0.27
CA ILE A 288 -10.81 -13.14 -0.12
C ILE A 288 -10.69 -12.64 1.32
N MET A 289 -11.23 -13.36 2.30
CA MET A 289 -11.36 -12.85 3.67
C MET A 289 -10.00 -12.57 4.33
N ASP A 290 -9.04 -13.49 4.19
CA ASP A 290 -7.70 -13.32 4.75
C ASP A 290 -6.89 -12.30 3.96
N MET A 291 -7.07 -12.23 2.64
CA MET A 291 -6.51 -11.17 1.80
C MET A 291 -6.96 -9.79 2.31
N VAL A 292 -8.27 -9.57 2.51
CA VAL A 292 -8.80 -8.31 3.05
C VAL A 292 -8.25 -8.02 4.45
N THR A 293 -8.13 -9.04 5.30
CA THR A 293 -7.55 -8.91 6.65
C THR A 293 -6.11 -8.40 6.61
N LEU A 294 -5.27 -8.95 5.72
CA LEU A 294 -3.89 -8.49 5.52
C LEU A 294 -3.85 -7.02 5.04
N THR A 295 -4.69 -6.64 4.08
CA THR A 295 -4.72 -5.23 3.61
C THR A 295 -5.13 -4.24 4.70
N ARG A 296 -5.93 -4.67 5.68
CA ARG A 296 -6.40 -3.81 6.78
C ARG A 296 -5.27 -3.49 7.76
N LEU A 297 -4.38 -4.45 8.04
CA LEU A 297 -3.18 -4.20 8.82
C LEU A 297 -2.29 -3.14 8.12
N ASP A 298 -2.04 -3.30 6.83
CA ASP A 298 -1.22 -2.36 6.05
C ASP A 298 -1.81 -0.93 6.05
N CYS A 299 -3.13 -0.80 5.96
CA CYS A 299 -3.78 0.51 6.06
C CYS A 299 -3.51 1.21 7.40
N ALA A 300 -3.57 0.45 8.52
CA ALA A 300 -3.28 1.00 9.84
C ALA A 300 -1.80 1.40 9.97
N LEU A 301 -0.89 0.54 9.51
CA LEU A 301 0.55 0.81 9.50
C LEU A 301 0.91 2.04 8.68
N ALA A 302 0.37 2.18 7.47
CA ALA A 302 0.60 3.36 6.63
C ALA A 302 0.03 4.63 7.27
N SER A 303 -1.16 4.57 7.87
CA SER A 303 -1.76 5.74 8.53
C SER A 303 -0.96 6.17 9.76
N ALA A 304 -0.46 5.21 10.55
CA ALA A 304 0.44 5.50 11.67
C ALA A 304 1.77 6.12 11.17
N GLY A 305 2.33 5.60 10.08
CA GLY A 305 3.52 6.17 9.44
C GLY A 305 3.30 7.61 8.98
N LEU A 306 2.18 7.89 8.29
CA LEU A 306 1.81 9.23 7.85
C LEU A 306 1.70 10.22 9.02
N MET A 307 0.98 9.84 10.08
CA MET A 307 0.87 10.69 11.28
C MET A 307 2.23 10.91 11.94
N ARG A 308 3.09 9.88 11.98
CA ARG A 308 4.43 10.01 12.52
C ARG A 308 5.29 10.97 11.71
N ALA A 309 5.21 10.93 10.38
CA ALA A 309 5.93 11.84 9.50
C ALA A 309 5.49 13.30 9.73
N ALA A 310 4.18 13.55 9.71
CA ALA A 310 3.59 14.87 9.93
C ALA A 310 3.98 15.47 11.29
N LEU A 311 3.83 14.70 12.36
CA LEU A 311 4.22 15.15 13.71
C LEU A 311 5.72 15.41 13.81
N SER A 312 6.55 14.59 13.17
CA SER A 312 8.01 14.79 13.19
C SER A 312 8.41 16.12 12.54
N GLU A 313 7.72 16.53 11.48
CA GLU A 313 7.94 17.83 10.84
C GLU A 313 7.43 18.99 11.69
N ALA A 314 6.24 18.88 12.29
CA ALA A 314 5.71 19.89 13.21
C ALA A 314 6.64 20.11 14.42
N VAL A 315 7.10 19.04 15.06
CA VAL A 315 8.04 19.11 16.18
C VAL A 315 9.38 19.70 15.75
N HIS A 316 9.90 19.30 14.59
CA HIS A 316 11.15 19.85 14.07
C HIS A 316 11.03 21.35 13.78
N HIS A 317 9.97 21.75 13.07
CA HIS A 317 9.70 23.14 12.74
C HIS A 317 9.61 24.01 14.00
N THR A 318 8.85 23.57 15.00
CA THR A 318 8.62 24.35 16.23
C THR A 318 9.87 24.51 17.10
N ARG A 319 10.85 23.60 17.00
CA ARG A 319 12.16 23.74 17.67
C ARG A 319 13.04 24.83 17.06
N HIS A 320 12.83 25.17 15.79
CA HIS A 320 13.66 26.13 15.07
C HIS A 320 12.96 27.48 14.85
N ARG A 321 11.66 27.46 14.58
CA ARG A 321 10.86 28.65 14.33
C ARG A 321 10.64 29.42 15.63
N LYS A 322 10.91 30.72 15.60
CA LYS A 322 10.70 31.62 16.73
C LYS A 322 9.47 32.51 16.54
N ALA A 323 8.75 32.72 17.63
CA ALA A 323 7.72 33.75 17.78
C ALA A 323 7.82 34.37 19.18
N PHE A 324 7.63 35.68 19.27
CA PHE A 324 7.77 36.42 20.53
C PHE A 324 9.13 36.22 21.22
N GLY A 325 10.21 36.11 20.42
CA GLY A 325 11.60 36.04 20.91
C GLY A 325 12.10 34.64 21.30
N VAL A 326 11.23 33.64 21.42
CA VAL A 326 11.58 32.25 21.83
C VAL A 326 11.15 31.24 20.77
N ALA A 327 11.65 29.99 20.86
CA ALA A 327 11.21 28.93 19.96
C ALA A 327 9.73 28.58 20.20
N LEU A 328 9.00 28.20 19.17
CA LEU A 328 7.61 27.79 19.30
C LEU A 328 7.47 26.57 20.24
N ALA A 329 8.44 25.65 20.22
CA ALA A 329 8.48 24.50 21.12
C ALA A 329 8.61 24.87 22.61
N ASP A 330 9.01 26.11 22.95
CA ASP A 330 9.09 26.61 24.32
C ASP A 330 7.79 27.29 24.78
N GLN A 331 6.84 27.51 23.86
CA GLN A 331 5.54 28.11 24.18
C GLN A 331 4.63 27.07 24.84
N PRO A 332 4.08 27.31 26.05
CA PRO A 332 3.30 26.32 26.77
C PRO A 332 2.11 25.75 25.97
N LEU A 333 1.41 26.59 25.20
CA LEU A 333 0.27 26.15 24.39
C LEU A 333 0.71 25.19 23.27
N MET A 334 1.78 25.51 22.56
CA MET A 334 2.33 24.65 21.50
C MET A 334 2.82 23.31 22.06
N GLN A 335 3.42 23.31 23.25
CA GLN A 335 3.80 22.05 23.92
C GLN A 335 2.61 21.14 24.18
N ARG A 336 1.44 21.69 24.57
CA ARG A 336 0.23 20.88 24.77
C ARG A 336 -0.26 20.27 23.47
N VAL A 337 -0.33 21.06 22.41
CA VAL A 337 -0.76 20.61 21.07
C VAL A 337 0.15 19.48 20.55
N LEU A 338 1.47 19.70 20.57
CA LEU A 338 2.44 18.69 20.11
C LEU A 338 2.42 17.42 20.98
N ALA A 339 2.30 17.57 22.31
CA ALA A 339 2.26 16.43 23.22
C ALA A 339 0.98 15.61 23.04
N ASP A 340 -0.18 16.26 22.85
CA ASP A 340 -1.46 15.57 22.66
C ASP A 340 -1.45 14.76 21.37
N MET A 341 -0.98 15.34 20.26
CA MET A 341 -0.74 14.60 19.02
C MET A 341 0.26 13.44 19.22
N ALA A 342 1.33 13.65 19.99
CA ALA A 342 2.33 12.61 20.23
C ALA A 342 1.78 11.39 20.97
N LEU A 343 0.81 11.58 21.88
CA LEU A 343 0.12 10.48 22.56
C LEU A 343 -0.63 9.59 21.57
N ASP A 344 -1.41 10.20 20.67
CA ASP A 344 -2.17 9.47 19.65
C ASP A 344 -1.25 8.77 18.64
N VAL A 345 -0.18 9.44 18.17
CA VAL A 345 0.81 8.81 17.27
C VAL A 345 1.48 7.61 17.94
N ALA A 346 1.86 7.73 19.21
CA ALA A 346 2.49 6.65 19.96
C ALA A 346 1.52 5.46 20.13
N ALA A 347 0.28 5.73 20.54
CA ALA A 347 -0.74 4.70 20.73
C ALA A 347 -1.11 4.00 19.41
N ALA A 348 -1.27 4.75 18.31
CA ALA A 348 -1.54 4.21 16.98
C ALA A 348 -0.41 3.33 16.46
N THR A 349 0.84 3.75 16.67
CA THR A 349 2.03 2.98 16.29
C THR A 349 2.11 1.69 17.10
N ALA A 350 2.00 1.77 18.42
CA ALA A 350 2.06 0.61 19.31
C ALA A 350 0.94 -0.40 19.01
N LEU A 351 -0.29 0.06 18.83
CA LEU A 351 -1.45 -0.80 18.56
C LEU A 351 -1.33 -1.49 17.19
N SER A 352 -0.87 -0.77 16.16
CA SER A 352 -0.66 -1.35 14.82
C SER A 352 0.45 -2.40 14.82
N MET A 353 1.57 -2.15 15.51
CA MET A 353 2.66 -3.12 15.65
C MET A 353 2.25 -4.32 16.52
N ARG A 354 1.43 -4.11 17.56
CA ARG A 354 0.88 -5.21 18.37
C ARG A 354 -0.06 -6.09 17.56
N LEU A 355 -0.82 -5.52 16.61
CA LEU A 355 -1.63 -6.30 15.67
C LEU A 355 -0.73 -7.12 14.74
N ALA A 356 0.36 -6.56 14.21
CA ALA A 356 1.34 -7.32 13.43
C ALA A 356 1.93 -8.50 14.23
N ARG A 357 2.26 -8.29 15.51
CA ARG A 357 2.70 -9.38 16.40
C ARG A 357 1.65 -10.48 16.55
N SER A 358 0.38 -10.11 16.69
CA SER A 358 -0.70 -11.12 16.80
C SER A 358 -0.82 -11.99 15.55
N PHE A 359 -0.48 -11.47 14.37
CA PHE A 359 -0.49 -12.25 13.13
C PHE A 359 0.66 -13.27 13.12
N ASP A 360 1.85 -12.89 13.59
CA ASP A 360 2.98 -13.81 13.73
C ASP A 360 2.70 -14.95 14.73
N GLU A 361 2.00 -14.64 15.82
CA GLU A 361 1.77 -15.57 16.93
C GLU A 361 0.47 -16.40 16.80
N ALA A 362 -0.48 -15.98 15.94
CA ALA A 362 -1.80 -16.60 15.81
C ALA A 362 -1.77 -18.11 15.54
N ALA A 363 -0.79 -18.60 14.78
CA ALA A 363 -0.68 -20.02 14.47
C ALA A 363 -0.34 -20.91 15.69
N ARG A 364 0.21 -20.32 16.76
CA ARG A 364 0.70 -21.05 17.94
C ARG A 364 0.00 -20.62 19.24
N ASN A 365 -0.80 -19.57 19.21
CA ASN A 365 -1.48 -19.01 20.37
C ASN A 365 -2.92 -18.61 20.02
N SER A 366 -3.90 -19.31 20.62
CA SER A 366 -5.33 -19.09 20.37
C SER A 366 -5.82 -17.71 20.84
N GLY A 367 -5.22 -17.15 21.88
CA GLY A 367 -5.51 -15.78 22.34
C GLY A 367 -5.06 -14.73 21.33
N GLU A 368 -3.87 -14.93 20.74
CA GLU A 368 -3.36 -14.05 19.68
C GLU A 368 -4.15 -14.20 18.38
N ALA A 369 -4.58 -15.42 18.02
CA ALA A 369 -5.50 -15.63 16.90
C ALA A 369 -6.85 -14.92 17.11
N ALA A 370 -7.39 -14.97 18.33
CA ALA A 370 -8.60 -14.25 18.68
C ALA A 370 -8.41 -12.73 18.59
N PHE A 371 -7.27 -12.22 19.09
CA PHE A 371 -6.91 -10.81 18.97
C PHE A 371 -6.81 -10.38 17.51
N ALA A 372 -6.03 -11.08 16.67
CA ALA A 372 -5.86 -10.77 15.25
C ALA A 372 -7.21 -10.67 14.53
N ARG A 373 -8.10 -11.65 14.74
CA ARG A 373 -9.43 -11.69 14.12
C ARG A 373 -10.34 -10.55 14.57
N ALA A 374 -10.44 -10.30 15.88
CA ALA A 374 -11.37 -9.32 16.44
C ALA A 374 -10.86 -7.87 16.28
N MET A 375 -9.55 -7.66 16.43
CA MET A 375 -8.96 -6.33 16.53
C MET A 375 -8.53 -5.76 15.18
N THR A 376 -8.31 -6.56 14.14
CA THR A 376 -7.99 -6.02 12.80
C THR A 376 -8.93 -4.89 12.35
N PRO A 377 -10.27 -5.06 12.37
CA PRO A 377 -11.18 -3.96 12.02
C PRO A 377 -11.13 -2.80 13.02
N VAL A 378 -10.92 -3.05 14.32
CA VAL A 378 -10.83 -2.01 15.36
C VAL A 378 -9.62 -1.11 15.13
N VAL A 379 -8.45 -1.72 14.94
CA VAL A 379 -7.18 -1.00 14.67
C VAL A 379 -7.29 -0.23 13.35
N LYS A 380 -7.77 -0.89 12.28
CA LYS A 380 -8.03 -0.23 10.99
C LYS A 380 -8.99 0.96 11.12
N TYR A 381 -10.02 0.84 11.95
CA TYR A 381 -11.01 1.90 12.15
C TYR A 381 -10.39 3.10 12.84
N TRP A 382 -9.83 2.91 14.04
CA TRP A 382 -9.36 4.03 14.84
C TRP A 382 -8.13 4.69 14.21
N VAL A 383 -7.07 3.92 13.94
CA VAL A 383 -5.78 4.44 13.45
C VAL A 383 -5.93 5.19 12.12
N CYS A 384 -6.74 4.68 11.19
CA CYS A 384 -6.94 5.37 9.92
C CYS A 384 -7.85 6.59 10.01
N LYS A 385 -8.78 6.65 10.99
CA LYS A 385 -9.75 7.75 11.09
C LYS A 385 -9.24 8.94 11.88
N ILE A 386 -8.25 8.77 12.75
CA ILE A 386 -7.60 9.87 13.46
C ILE A 386 -6.52 10.56 12.61
N ALA A 387 -6.04 9.92 11.54
CA ALA A 387 -4.96 10.47 10.72
C ALA A 387 -5.30 11.80 10.04
N PRO A 388 -6.50 12.02 9.45
CA PRO A 388 -6.83 13.32 8.85
C PRO A 388 -6.82 14.51 9.82
N PRO A 389 -7.52 14.50 10.98
CA PRO A 389 -7.47 15.63 11.89
C PRO A 389 -6.08 15.85 12.51
N LEU A 390 -5.31 14.78 12.76
CA LEU A 390 -3.95 14.91 13.28
C LEU A 390 -3.00 15.53 12.24
N ALA A 391 -3.08 15.09 10.98
CA ALA A 391 -2.29 15.68 9.90
C ALA A 391 -2.65 17.16 9.68
N TYR A 392 -3.94 17.51 9.81
CA TYR A 392 -4.41 18.90 9.78
C TYR A 392 -3.76 19.75 10.88
N GLU A 393 -3.77 19.29 12.13
CA GLU A 393 -3.17 20.04 13.25
C GLU A 393 -1.64 20.17 13.11
N ALA A 394 -0.98 19.10 12.65
CA ALA A 394 0.45 19.13 12.34
C ALA A 394 0.79 20.12 11.22
N MET A 395 -0.08 20.22 10.20
CA MET A 395 0.02 21.22 9.13
C MET A 395 -0.15 22.64 9.67
N GLU A 396 -1.13 22.87 10.56
CA GLU A 396 -1.36 24.17 11.20
C GLU A 396 -0.15 24.64 12.03
N CYS A 397 0.58 23.70 12.66
CA CYS A 397 1.84 24.00 13.38
C CYS A 397 2.95 24.58 12.48
N LEU A 398 2.89 24.37 11.16
CA LEU A 398 3.83 24.94 10.18
C LEU A 398 3.40 26.34 9.71
N GLY A 399 2.21 26.80 10.09
CA GLY A 399 1.63 28.05 9.64
C GLY A 399 1.32 28.06 8.14
N GLY A 400 1.41 29.22 7.50
CA GLY A 400 1.04 29.40 6.10
C GLY A 400 1.77 28.46 5.14
N ASN A 401 3.03 28.11 5.41
CA ASN A 401 3.81 27.19 4.56
C ASN A 401 3.27 25.76 4.60
N GLY A 402 2.60 25.33 5.67
CA GLY A 402 2.01 23.99 5.73
C GLY A 402 0.89 23.79 4.71
N TYR A 403 0.27 24.87 4.25
CA TYR A 403 -0.83 24.83 3.28
C TYR A 403 -0.35 24.89 1.82
N ILE A 404 0.97 24.92 1.60
CA ILE A 404 1.59 24.99 0.29
C ILE A 404 2.04 23.59 -0.12
N GLU A 405 1.93 23.24 -1.40
CA GLU A 405 2.15 21.87 -1.90
C GLU A 405 3.64 21.49 -2.04
N GLU A 406 4.55 22.47 -2.06
CA GLU A 406 6.01 22.27 -1.99
C GLU A 406 6.51 21.84 -0.60
#